data_AF-A0AAV5IYB3-F1
#
_entry.id   AF-A0AAV5IYB3-F1
#
_cell.length_a   1.000
_cell.length_b   1.000
_cell.length_c   1.000
_cell.angle_alpha   90.00
_cell.angle_beta   90.00
_cell.angle_gamma   90.00
#
_symmetry.space_group_name_H-M   'P 1'
#
loop_
_entity.id
_entity.type
_entity.pdbx_description
1 polymer ?
#
loop_
_entity_poly.entity_id
_entity_poly.type
_entity_poly.pdbx_seq_one_letter_code
_entity_poly.pdbx_strand_id
1 'polypeptide(L)' 'MQKITHTTGSKSFAILRDEMEEKNGGELVGEIDFYMATHLNKDGKYVDEEAESTVKKAKEMHTEGLATSSLDAISLQ' A
#
# COMPACT_ATOMS: atom_id res chain seq x y z
N MET A 1 -18.84 7.74 -9.40
CA MET A 1 -17.63 8.55 -9.67
C MET A 1 -16.68 8.35 -8.51
N GLN A 2 -15.49 7.81 -8.75
CA GLN A 2 -14.50 7.59 -7.69
C GLN A 2 -14.06 8.95 -7.13
N LYS A 3 -14.12 9.10 -5.80
CA LYS A 3 -13.83 10.37 -5.11
C LYS A 3 -12.33 10.58 -4.84
N ILE A 4 -11.55 9.51 -4.91
CA ILE A 4 -10.12 9.52 -4.63
C ILE A 4 -9.39 9.92 -5.91
N THR A 5 -8.57 10.96 -5.82
CA THR A 5 -7.81 11.48 -6.96
C THR A 5 -6.54 10.65 -7.11
N HIS A 6 -6.45 9.88 -8.20
CA HIS A 6 -5.24 9.10 -8.51
C HIS A 6 -4.21 9.97 -9.26
N THR A 7 -2.93 9.88 -8.89
CA THR A 7 -1.85 10.70 -9.48
C THR A 7 -1.16 10.07 -10.70
N THR A 8 -1.61 8.89 -11.12
CA THR A 8 -1.00 8.09 -12.19
C THR A 8 -1.11 8.70 -13.59
N GLY A 9 -1.86 9.80 -13.74
CA GLY A 9 -2.10 10.45 -15.04
C GLY A 9 -2.80 9.50 -16.00
N SER A 10 -2.25 9.32 -17.21
CA SER A 10 -2.82 8.46 -18.26
C SER A 10 -2.39 6.98 -18.16
N LYS A 11 -1.51 6.62 -17.22
CA LYS A 11 -1.07 5.24 -17.07
C LYS A 11 -2.11 4.39 -16.35
N SER A 12 -2.33 3.18 -16.84
CA SER A 12 -3.16 2.20 -16.14
C SER A 12 -2.42 1.63 -14.92
N PHE A 13 -3.17 1.16 -13.93
CA PHE A 13 -2.61 0.50 -12.75
C PHE A 13 -1.80 -0.75 -13.09
N ALA A 14 -2.21 -1.50 -14.13
CA ALA A 14 -1.47 -2.68 -14.58
C ALA A 14 -0.07 -2.30 -15.10
N ILE A 15 0.00 -1.33 -16.03
CA ILE A 15 1.28 -0.85 -16.58
C ILE A 15 2.17 -0.28 -15.46
N LEU A 16 1.59 0.47 -14.53
CA LEU A 16 2.34 1.03 -13.41
C LEU A 16 2.97 -0.07 -12.55
N ARG A 17 2.20 -1.12 -12.24
CA ARG A 17 2.68 -2.23 -11.42
C ARG A 17 3.79 -2.99 -12.15
N ASP A 18 3.58 -3.31 -13.42
CA ASP A 18 4.59 -3.99 -14.25
C ASP A 18 5.90 -3.17 -14.31
N GLU A 19 5.82 -1.84 -14.47
CA GLU A 19 6.98 -0.95 -14.44
C GLU A 19 7.70 -0.93 -13.07
N MET A 20 6.96 -1.07 -11.98
CA MET A 20 7.53 -1.12 -10.63
C MET A 20 8.19 -2.46 -10.36
N GLU A 21 7.57 -3.56 -10.76
CA GLU A 21 8.12 -4.91 -10.65
C GLU A 21 9.38 -5.03 -11.51
N GLU A 22 9.38 -4.52 -12.74
CA GLU A 22 10.58 -4.47 -13.60
C GLU A 22 11.72 -3.70 -12.93
N LYS A 23 11.44 -2.54 -12.31
CA LYS A 23 12.44 -1.75 -11.56
C LYS A 23 12.96 -2.47 -10.32
N ASN A 24 12.14 -3.33 -9.71
CA ASN A 24 12.52 -4.14 -8.56
C ASN A 24 13.14 -5.50 -8.97
N GLY A 25 13.59 -5.65 -10.22
CA GLY A 25 14.22 -6.89 -10.69
C GLY A 25 13.24 -8.04 -10.93
N GLY A 26 11.96 -7.74 -11.13
CA GLY A 26 10.88 -8.69 -11.35
C GLY A 26 10.18 -9.16 -10.06
N GLU A 27 10.53 -8.59 -8.90
CA GLU A 27 9.84 -8.89 -7.64
C GLU A 27 8.48 -8.18 -7.55
N LEU A 28 7.49 -8.90 -7.02
CA LEU A 28 6.14 -8.40 -6.82
C LEU A 28 6.14 -7.14 -5.95
N VAL A 29 5.39 -6.13 -6.36
CA VAL A 29 5.27 -4.88 -5.62
C VAL A 29 4.26 -5.05 -4.50
N GLY A 30 4.67 -4.70 -3.28
CA GLY A 30 3.80 -4.73 -2.11
C GLY A 30 2.60 -3.78 -2.26
N GLU A 31 1.45 -4.15 -1.68
CA GLU A 31 0.22 -3.36 -1.79
C GLU A 31 0.37 -1.95 -1.21
N ILE A 32 1.14 -1.80 -0.12
CA ILE A 32 1.42 -0.49 0.50
C ILE A 32 2.28 0.36 -0.44
N ASP A 33 3.32 -0.20 -1.05
CA ASP A 33 4.19 0.53 -1.98
C ASP A 33 3.45 0.94 -3.25
N PHE A 34 2.60 0.05 -3.78
CA PHE A 34 1.75 0.36 -4.93
C PHE A 34 0.72 1.45 -4.60
N TYR A 35 0.11 1.39 -3.41
CA TYR A 35 -0.83 2.41 -2.95
C TYR A 35 -0.14 3.77 -2.79
N MET A 36 1.03 3.80 -2.16
CA MET A 36 1.85 5.02 -2.05
C MET A 36 2.15 5.60 -3.44
N ALA A 37 2.58 4.79 -4.39
CA ALA A 37 2.96 5.30 -5.70
C ALA A 37 1.80 5.84 -6.55
N THR A 38 0.56 5.45 -6.26
CA THR A 38 -0.65 5.93 -6.95
C THR A 38 -1.33 7.11 -6.25
N HIS A 39 -0.94 7.41 -5.01
CA HIS A 39 -1.52 8.45 -4.16
C HIS A 39 -0.48 9.45 -3.62
N LEU A 40 0.77 9.36 -4.10
CA LEU A 40 1.80 10.37 -3.90
C LEU A 40 1.87 11.31 -5.11
N ASN A 41 1.99 12.59 -4.82
CA ASN A 41 2.35 13.62 -5.79
C ASN A 41 3.83 13.53 -6.16
N LYS A 42 4.24 14.24 -7.22
CA LYS A 42 5.64 14.33 -7.64
C LYS A 42 6.56 14.88 -6.55
N ASP A 43 6.03 15.70 -5.66
CA ASP A 43 6.73 16.26 -4.49
C ASP A 43 6.88 15.26 -3.33
N GLY A 44 6.41 14.01 -3.49
CA GLY A 44 6.49 12.98 -2.46
C GLY A 44 5.50 13.14 -1.30
N LYS A 45 4.49 14.02 -1.46
CA LYS A 45 3.39 14.20 -0.50
C LYS A 45 2.14 13.44 -0.94
N TYR A 46 1.36 12.94 0.01
CA TYR A 46 0.06 12.35 -0.29
C TYR A 46 -0.89 13.37 -0.95
N VAL A 47 -1.78 12.87 -1.79
CA VAL A 47 -2.82 13.70 -2.44
C VAL A 47 -3.79 14.32 -1.46
N ASP A 48 -4.05 13.63 -0.35
CA ASP A 48 -4.96 14.04 0.70
C ASP A 48 -4.64 13.31 2.02
N GLU A 49 -5.27 13.78 3.10
CA GLU A 49 -5.09 13.24 4.45
C GLU A 49 -5.67 11.81 4.60
N GLU A 50 -6.63 11.41 3.77
CA GLU A 50 -7.21 10.06 3.79
C GLU A 50 -6.21 9.03 3.25
N ALA A 51 -5.49 9.36 2.17
CA ALA A 51 -4.40 8.55 1.64
C ALA A 51 -3.27 8.39 2.65
N GLU A 52 -2.88 9.48 3.33
CA GLU A 52 -1.86 9.43 4.39
C GLU A 52 -2.30 8.53 5.56
N SER A 53 -3.53 8.72 6.04
CA SER A 53 -4.12 7.93 7.13
C SER A 53 -4.22 6.45 6.78
N THR A 54 -4.58 6.13 5.53
CA THR A 54 -4.69 4.76 5.04
C THR A 54 -3.33 4.06 5.05
N VAL A 55 -2.28 4.71 4.55
CA VAL A 55 -0.92 4.15 4.59
C VAL A 55 -0.41 4.00 6.01
N LYS A 56 -0.65 4.99 6.87
CA LYS A 56 -0.27 4.91 8.29
C LYS A 56 -0.93 3.71 8.96
N LYS A 57 -2.24 3.56 8.81
CA LYS A 57 -3.00 2.43 9.36
C LYS A 57 -2.57 1.09 8.77
N ALA A 58 -2.29 1.02 7.47
CA ALA A 58 -1.79 -0.19 6.83
C ALA A 58 -0.41 -0.61 7.36
N LYS A 59 0.50 0.35 7.58
CA LYS A 59 1.82 0.11 8.18
C LYS A 59 1.71 -0.29 9.66
N GLU A 60 0.81 0.33 10.42
CA GLU A 60 0.51 -0.03 11.81
C GLU A 60 -0.02 -1.47 11.89
N MET A 61 -1.02 -1.82 11.08
CA MET A 61 -1.56 -3.19 11.01
C MET A 61 -0.51 -4.22 10.55
N HIS A 62 0.39 -3.87 9.63
CA HIS A 62 1.47 -4.76 9.21
C HIS A 62 2.52 -4.97 10.33
N THR A 63 2.70 -3.97 11.20
CA THR A 63 3.58 -4.05 12.38
C THR A 63 2.91 -4.84 13.52
N GLU A 64 1.60 -4.65 13.72
CA GLU A 64 0.80 -5.36 14.73
C GLU A 64 0.44 -6.80 14.30
N GLY A 65 0.39 -7.09 13.00
CA GLY A 65 0.22 -8.43 12.44
C GLY A 65 1.42 -9.36 12.66
N LEU A 66 2.59 -8.80 12.92
CA LEU A 66 3.75 -9.55 13.45
C LEU A 66 3.67 -9.79 14.98
N ALA A 67 2.76 -9.09 15.68
CA ALA A 67 2.51 -9.28 17.11
C ALA A 67 1.32 -10.21 17.41
N THR A 68 0.48 -10.54 16.43
CA THR A 68 -0.70 -11.42 16.61
C THR A 68 -0.51 -12.85 16.09
N SER A 69 0.71 -13.29 15.76
CA SER A 69 1.02 -14.72 15.59
C SER A 69 1.25 -15.46 16.92
N SER A 70 0.61 -15.03 18.01
CA SER A 70 0.63 -15.72 19.30
C SER A 70 -0.66 -15.52 20.10
N LEU A 71 -1.81 -15.84 19.51
CA LEU A 71 -3.06 -16.18 20.21
C LEU A 71 -3.71 -17.25 19.30
N ASP A 72 -3.86 -18.54 19.61
CA ASP A 72 -4.25 -19.19 20.85
C ASP A 72 -3.64 -20.61 20.93
N ALA A 73 -2.60 -20.77 21.72
CA ALA A 73 -2.28 -22.06 22.33
C ALA A 73 -2.46 -21.90 23.84
N ILE A 74 -3.70 -21.95 24.31
CA ILE A 74 -4.13 -22.49 25.61
C ILE A 74 -5.66 -22.40 25.69
N SER A 75 -6.28 -23.58 25.84
CA SER A 75 -7.62 -23.86 26.35
C SER A 75 -8.84 -23.69 25.42
N LEU A 76 -9.30 -24.82 24.87
CA LEU A 76 -10.51 -25.49 25.41
C LEU A 76 -10.54 -26.98 25.02
N GLN A 77 -10.60 -27.83 26.06
CA GLN A 77 -10.92 -29.28 26.14
C GLN A 77 -9.86 -30.32 25.74
#